data_AF-A0A1Y1XJX2-F1
#
_entry.id   AF-A0A1Y1XJX2-F1
#
_cell.length_a   1.000
_cell.length_b   1.000
_cell.length_c   1.000
_cell.angle_alpha   90.00
_cell.angle_beta   90.00
_cell.angle_gamma   90.00
#
_symmetry.space_group_name_H-M   'P 1'
#
loop_
_entity.id
_entity.type
_entity.pdbx_description
1 polymer ?
#
loop_
_entity_poly.entity_id
_entity_poly.type
_entity_poly.pdbx_seq_one_letter_code
_entity_poly.pdbx_strand_id
1 'polypeptide(L)'
;MAAKFTFANLLNGETNGKMSLDSFMDYLKKEHSEENLEFWLEAVKYREEAGKYFQCQSLWIKKSDENNRCSYQMTPLSCFSPSLPEKIEISSDVKAKFEQTLENILKNFIVPGSDKEIGVPSSVSKKLIEEIRTKKNFNPDILKQAMDVAYENMKNNSYLSFSKAMK
;
A
#
# COMPACT_ATOMS: atom_id res chain seq x y z
N MET A 1 -19.85 -6.69 -24.10
CA MET A 1 -18.41 -6.77 -23.80
C MET A 1 -18.25 -7.07 -22.32
N ALA A 2 -17.79 -8.26 -21.94
CA ALA A 2 -17.57 -8.57 -20.53
C ALA A 2 -16.39 -7.73 -20.02
N ALA A 3 -16.62 -6.89 -19.01
CA ALA A 3 -15.56 -6.13 -18.36
C ALA A 3 -14.52 -7.13 -17.84
N LYS A 4 -13.29 -7.07 -18.36
CA LYS A 4 -12.16 -7.81 -17.80
C LYS A 4 -11.83 -7.15 -16.46
N PHE A 5 -12.38 -7.69 -15.37
CA PHE A 5 -11.99 -7.28 -14.03
C PHE A 5 -10.50 -7.54 -13.84
N THR A 6 -9.73 -6.51 -13.48
CA THR A 6 -8.31 -6.63 -13.18
C THR A 6 -8.07 -6.65 -11.68
N PHE A 7 -6.89 -7.11 -11.25
CA PHE A 7 -6.49 -7.06 -9.85
C PHE A 7 -6.49 -5.62 -9.29
N ALA A 8 -6.16 -4.64 -10.13
CA ALA A 8 -6.28 -3.23 -9.76
C ALA A 8 -7.74 -2.85 -9.44
N ASN A 9 -8.72 -3.27 -10.26
CA ASN A 9 -10.15 -3.01 -9.97
C ASN A 9 -10.59 -3.63 -8.63
N LEU A 10 -10.03 -4.80 -8.26
CA LEU A 10 -10.34 -5.46 -7.00
C LEU A 10 -9.79 -4.68 -5.80
N LEU A 11 -8.51 -4.29 -5.86
CA LEU A 11 -7.93 -3.44 -4.82
C LEU A 11 -8.67 -2.10 -4.72
N ASN A 12 -9.17 -1.58 -5.85
CA ASN A 12 -9.91 -0.32 -5.96
C ASN A 12 -11.38 -0.41 -5.54
N GLY A 13 -11.84 -1.54 -4.99
CA GLY A 13 -13.26 -1.71 -4.63
C GLY A 13 -14.23 -1.46 -5.78
N GLU A 14 -13.76 -1.54 -7.03
CA GLU A 14 -14.57 -1.40 -8.24
C GLU A 14 -15.25 -2.73 -8.60
N THR A 15 -14.89 -3.81 -7.89
CA THR A 15 -15.53 -5.12 -7.92
C THR A 15 -16.57 -5.25 -6.80
N ASN A 16 -17.69 -5.92 -7.10
CA ASN A 16 -18.77 -6.17 -6.14
C ASN A 16 -19.07 -7.68 -6.04
N GLY A 17 -19.78 -8.08 -4.98
CA GLY A 17 -20.22 -9.47 -4.78
C GLY A 17 -19.04 -10.40 -4.46
N LYS A 18 -19.01 -11.59 -5.08
CA LYS A 18 -18.03 -12.65 -4.79
C LYS A 18 -16.57 -12.29 -5.14
N MET A 19 -16.33 -11.21 -5.89
CA MET A 19 -14.99 -10.72 -6.23
C MET A 19 -14.66 -9.40 -5.53
N SER A 20 -15.32 -9.04 -4.43
CA SER A 20 -15.00 -7.84 -3.65
C SER A 20 -13.65 -7.94 -2.93
N LEU A 21 -13.12 -6.79 -2.49
CA LEU A 21 -11.93 -6.73 -1.64
C LEU A 21 -12.11 -7.52 -0.34
N ASP A 22 -13.28 -7.43 0.30
CA ASP A 22 -13.59 -8.22 1.51
C ASP A 22 -13.55 -9.72 1.22
N SER A 23 -14.15 -10.16 0.12
CA SER A 23 -14.14 -11.58 -0.27
C SER A 23 -12.72 -12.09 -0.54
N PHE A 24 -11.87 -11.22 -1.12
CA PHE A 24 -10.46 -11.53 -1.33
C PHE A 24 -9.70 -11.62 0.00
N MET A 25 -9.93 -10.68 0.91
CA MET A 25 -9.32 -10.70 2.25
C MET A 25 -9.71 -11.97 3.04
N ASP A 26 -10.99 -12.35 3.03
CA ASP A 26 -11.46 -13.58 3.66
C ASP A 26 -10.81 -14.83 3.04
N TYR A 27 -10.65 -14.84 1.71
CA TYR A 27 -9.96 -15.92 1.02
C TYR A 27 -8.49 -16.01 1.43
N LEU A 28 -7.78 -14.89 1.48
CA LEU A 28 -6.37 -14.86 1.90
C LEU A 28 -6.18 -15.34 3.34
N LYS A 29 -7.04 -14.89 4.26
CA LYS A 29 -7.02 -15.34 5.67
C LYS A 29 -7.23 -16.84 5.79
N LYS A 30 -8.09 -17.41 4.96
CA LYS A 30 -8.32 -18.86 4.91
C LYS A 30 -7.09 -19.63 4.42
N GLU A 31 -6.34 -19.05 3.48
CA GLU A 31 -5.09 -19.62 2.97
C GLU A 31 -3.85 -19.21 3.78
N HIS A 32 -4.00 -18.43 4.85
CA HIS A 32 -2.90 -17.85 5.62
C HIS A 32 -1.87 -17.14 4.74
N SER A 33 -2.36 -16.31 3.81
CA SER A 33 -1.54 -15.57 2.83
C SER A 33 -1.95 -14.09 2.73
N GLU A 34 -2.51 -13.55 3.82
CA GLU A 34 -2.99 -12.18 3.89
C GLU A 34 -1.88 -11.14 4.05
N GLU A 35 -0.64 -11.55 4.35
CA GLU A 35 0.44 -10.64 4.75
C GLU A 35 0.73 -9.57 3.68
N ASN A 36 0.71 -9.94 2.40
CA ASN A 36 0.95 -9.01 1.30
C ASN A 36 -0.17 -7.96 1.18
N LEU A 37 -1.43 -8.33 1.46
CA LEU A 37 -2.57 -7.42 1.40
C LEU A 37 -2.61 -6.51 2.64
N GLU A 38 -2.32 -7.06 3.82
CA GLU A 38 -2.21 -6.27 5.05
C GLU A 38 -1.12 -5.21 4.94
N PHE A 39 0.08 -5.61 4.49
CA PHE A 39 1.17 -4.68 4.23
C PHE A 39 0.75 -3.59 3.24
N TRP A 40 0.12 -3.97 2.13
CA TRP A 40 -0.31 -3.01 1.11
C TRP A 40 -1.29 -1.98 1.67
N LEU A 41 -2.30 -2.41 2.43
CA LEU A 41 -3.29 -1.52 3.04
C LEU A 41 -2.66 -0.59 4.09
N GLU A 42 -1.74 -1.10 4.91
CA GLU A 42 -1.05 -0.29 5.92
C GLU A 42 -0.10 0.72 5.28
N ALA A 43 0.62 0.31 4.23
CA ALA A 43 1.48 1.20 3.46
C ALA A 43 0.65 2.30 2.76
N VAL A 44 -0.47 1.96 2.11
CA VAL A 44 -1.39 2.95 1.53
C VAL A 44 -1.82 3.97 2.58
N LYS A 45 -2.31 3.51 3.75
CA LYS A 45 -2.76 4.40 4.82
C LYS A 45 -1.65 5.35 5.27
N TYR A 46 -0.43 4.84 5.44
CA TYR A 46 0.73 5.67 5.75
C TYR A 46 0.99 6.71 4.66
N ARG A 47 0.96 6.33 3.38
CA ARG A 47 1.18 7.25 2.26
C ARG A 47 0.13 8.34 2.18
N GLU A 48 -1.13 8.05 2.49
CA GLU A 48 -2.20 9.04 2.53
C GLU A 48 -2.03 10.05 3.68
N GLU A 49 -1.55 9.60 4.83
CA GLU A 49 -1.32 10.47 5.98
C GLU A 49 -0.06 11.32 5.81
N ALA A 50 1.05 10.68 5.43
CA ALA A 50 2.32 11.34 5.21
C ALA A 50 2.32 12.24 3.97
N GLY A 51 1.59 11.86 2.90
CA GLY A 51 1.47 12.66 1.68
C GLY A 51 0.84 14.05 1.87
N LYS A 52 0.22 14.31 3.02
CA LYS A 52 -0.25 15.65 3.42
C LYS A 52 0.90 16.59 3.79
N TYR A 53 2.06 16.03 4.14
CA TYR A 53 3.23 16.73 4.66
C TYR A 53 4.44 16.66 3.72
N PHE A 54 4.49 15.65 2.85
CA PHE A 54 5.57 15.45 1.88
C PHE A 54 5.06 15.72 0.45
N GLN A 55 5.87 16.41 -0.36
CA GLN A 55 5.66 16.49 -1.80
C GLN A 55 5.97 15.11 -2.41
N CYS A 56 4.95 14.26 -2.56
CA CYS A 56 5.11 12.96 -3.18
C CYS A 56 4.73 13.03 -4.65
N GLN A 57 5.58 12.51 -5.53
CA GLN A 57 5.36 12.57 -6.99
C GLN A 57 4.43 11.47 -7.51
N SER A 58 4.02 10.54 -6.64
CA SER A 58 3.09 9.47 -6.96
C SER A 58 2.25 9.20 -5.73
N LEU A 59 0.93 9.35 -5.83
CA LEU A 59 0.01 8.95 -4.78
C LEU A 59 -0.92 7.89 -5.36
N TRP A 60 -0.98 6.70 -4.75
CA TRP A 60 -2.16 5.84 -4.87
C TRP A 60 -3.22 6.46 -3.98
N ILE A 61 -3.86 7.53 -4.47
CA ILE A 61 -4.90 8.22 -3.69
C ILE A 61 -6.13 7.33 -3.69
N LYS A 62 -6.68 7.07 -2.50
CA LYS A 62 -8.04 6.58 -2.36
C LYS A 62 -8.98 7.71 -2.80
N LYS A 63 -9.42 7.68 -4.06
CA LYS A 63 -10.51 8.58 -4.46
C LYS A 63 -11.83 7.97 -3.98
N SER A 64 -12.47 8.66 -3.04
CA SER A 64 -13.87 8.45 -2.71
C SER A 64 -14.72 9.19 -3.73
N ASP A 65 -15.45 8.46 -4.55
CA ASP A 65 -16.47 9.06 -5.43
C ASP A 65 -17.75 9.39 -4.63
N GLU A 66 -18.70 10.13 -5.21
CA GLU A 66 -19.96 10.58 -4.56
C GLU A 66 -20.80 9.41 -3.99
N ASN A 67 -20.49 8.18 -4.41
CA ASN A 67 -21.08 6.92 -3.94
C ASN A 67 -20.25 6.15 -2.89
N ASN A 68 -19.25 6.78 -2.25
CA ASN A 68 -18.38 6.17 -1.22
C ASN A 68 -17.55 4.95 -1.71
N ARG A 69 -17.35 4.84 -3.04
CA ARG A 69 -16.48 3.83 -3.67
C ARG A 69 -15.02 4.28 -3.62
N CYS A 70 -14.12 3.39 -3.23
CA CYS A 70 -12.74 3.71 -2.87
C CYS A 70 -11.74 3.18 -3.92
N SER A 71 -11.36 3.98 -4.92
CA SER A 71 -10.43 3.53 -5.97
C SER A 71 -8.97 3.96 -5.71
N TYR A 72 -7.99 3.07 -5.91
CA TYR A 72 -6.56 3.39 -5.97
C TYR A 72 -6.11 3.57 -7.43
N GLN A 73 -5.97 4.83 -7.84
CA GLN A 73 -5.42 5.17 -9.15
C GLN A 73 -4.05 5.79 -8.97
N MET A 74 -3.12 5.51 -9.89
CA MET A 74 -1.91 6.33 -10.05
C MET A 74 -2.37 7.75 -10.39
N THR A 75 -1.97 8.72 -9.58
CA THR A 75 -2.27 10.14 -9.83
C THR A 75 -1.59 10.61 -11.12
N PRO A 76 -2.34 11.17 -12.08
CA PRO A 76 -1.74 11.87 -13.21
C PRO A 76 -0.93 13.07 -12.69
N LEU A 77 0.21 13.36 -13.32
CA LEU A 77 1.07 14.49 -12.92
C LEU A 77 0.32 15.84 -12.90
N SER A 78 -0.75 15.95 -13.68
CA SER A 78 -1.62 17.12 -13.76
C SER A 78 -2.49 17.37 -12.51
N CYS A 79 -2.61 16.40 -11.60
CA CYS A 79 -3.32 16.56 -10.32
C CYS A 79 -2.40 17.04 -9.19
N PHE A 80 -1.09 17.16 -9.42
CA PHE A 80 -0.20 17.81 -8.48
C PHE A 80 -0.51 19.30 -8.48
N SER A 81 -1.10 19.76 -7.38
CA SER A 81 -1.22 21.19 -7.13
C SER A 81 0.19 21.74 -6.95
N PRO A 82 0.64 22.71 -7.77
CA PRO A 82 1.97 23.32 -7.63
C PRO A 82 2.16 24.07 -6.31
N SER A 83 1.09 24.24 -5.52
CA SER A 83 1.08 25.02 -4.29
C SER A 83 0.83 24.12 -3.07
N LEU A 84 1.81 23.28 -2.73
CA LEU A 84 2.00 22.96 -1.31
C LEU A 84 2.72 24.16 -0.69
N PRO A 85 2.30 24.69 0.47
CA PRO A 85 3.09 25.69 1.18
C PRO A 85 4.49 25.12 1.39
N GLU A 86 5.51 25.88 0.99
CA GLU A 86 6.92 25.47 0.84
C GLU A 86 7.57 24.89 2.10
N LYS A 87 6.86 24.91 3.25
CA LYS A 87 7.31 24.32 4.50
C LYS A 87 6.13 24.09 5.43
N ILE A 88 5.47 22.94 5.33
CA ILE A 88 4.66 22.47 6.46
C ILE A 88 5.67 21.99 7.51
N GLU A 89 5.93 22.81 8.53
CA GLU A 89 6.77 22.39 9.65
C GLU A 89 6.06 21.23 10.36
N ILE A 90 6.55 20.01 10.09
CA ILE A 90 6.06 18.78 10.71
C ILE A 90 6.38 18.88 12.19
N SER A 91 5.35 18.92 13.05
CA SER A 91 5.57 18.95 14.50
C SER A 91 6.29 17.69 14.95
N SER A 92 7.02 17.78 16.07
CA SER A 92 7.69 16.64 16.69
C SER A 92 6.74 15.46 16.92
N ASP A 93 5.49 15.73 17.28
CA ASP A 93 4.45 14.71 17.50
C ASP A 93 4.06 13.99 16.21
N VAL A 94 3.91 14.72 15.10
CA VAL A 94 3.59 14.12 13.79
C VAL A 94 4.76 13.27 13.31
N LYS A 95 5.99 13.77 13.47
CA LYS A 95 7.20 13.02 13.14
C LYS A 95 7.32 11.72 13.94
N ALA A 96 7.06 11.76 15.24
CA ALA A 96 7.06 10.57 16.10
C ALA A 96 6.00 9.55 15.68
N LYS A 97 4.80 10.00 15.27
CA LYS A 97 3.76 9.11 14.73
C LYS A 97 4.20 8.42 13.44
N PHE A 98 4.82 9.16 12.51
CA PHE A 98 5.32 8.56 11.26
C PHE A 98 6.44 7.57 11.51
N GLU A 99 7.36 7.88 12.42
CA GLU A 99 8.42 6.98 12.82
C GLU A 99 7.87 5.68 13.41
N GLN A 100 6.94 5.79 14.36
CA GLN A 100 6.30 4.63 14.97
C GLN A 100 5.54 3.78 13.95
N THR A 101 4.82 4.43 13.03
CA THR A 101 4.07 3.73 11.99
C THR A 101 4.99 2.97 11.04
N LEU A 102 6.08 3.59 10.60
CA LEU A 102 7.07 2.95 9.72
C LEU A 102 7.83 1.82 10.43
N GLU A 103 8.20 2.00 11.71
CA GLU A 103 8.83 0.93 12.49
C GLU A 103 7.89 -0.27 12.68
N ASN A 104 6.58 -0.03 12.87
CA ASN A 104 5.59 -1.10 12.93
C ASN A 104 5.52 -1.85 11.58
N ILE A 105 5.45 -1.12 10.46
CA ILE A 105 5.46 -1.72 9.12
C ILE A 105 6.73 -2.56 8.91
N LEU A 106 7.89 -2.04 9.29
CA LEU A 106 9.15 -2.77 9.19
C LEU A 106 9.12 -4.05 10.03
N LYS A 107 8.77 -3.94 11.31
CA LYS A 107 8.79 -5.05 12.25
C LYS A 107 7.81 -6.16 11.86
N ASN A 108 6.63 -5.80 11.34
CA ASN A 108 5.59 -6.75 11.01
C ASN A 108 5.80 -7.40 9.63
N PHE A 109 6.31 -6.68 8.63
CA PHE A 109 6.29 -7.17 7.24
C PHE A 109 7.66 -7.27 6.57
N ILE A 110 8.70 -6.58 7.04
CA ILE A 110 9.98 -6.45 6.30
C ILE A 110 11.15 -7.10 7.02
N VAL A 111 11.16 -7.08 8.35
CA VAL A 111 12.25 -7.65 9.15
C VAL A 111 12.22 -9.18 9.02
N PRO A 112 13.37 -9.82 8.70
CA PRO A 112 13.44 -11.27 8.57
C PRO A 112 13.00 -11.97 9.86
N GLY A 113 12.15 -12.99 9.73
CA GLY A 113 11.63 -13.77 10.86
C GLY A 113 10.41 -13.14 11.54
N SER A 114 9.77 -12.17 10.90
CA SER A 114 8.47 -11.67 11.36
C SER A 114 7.34 -12.63 10.99
N ASP A 115 6.32 -12.75 11.84
CA ASP A 115 5.16 -13.61 11.60
C ASP A 115 4.40 -13.25 10.31
N LYS A 116 4.52 -12.00 9.83
CA LYS A 116 3.86 -11.51 8.61
C LYS A 116 4.87 -11.02 7.56
N GLU A 117 6.07 -11.60 7.55
CA GLU A 117 7.10 -11.24 6.58
C GLU A 117 6.62 -11.42 5.13
N ILE A 118 6.62 -10.33 4.36
CA ILE A 118 6.29 -10.38 2.94
C ILE A 118 7.52 -10.80 2.13
N GLY A 119 7.30 -11.55 1.04
CA GLY A 119 8.35 -12.07 0.16
C GLY A 119 9.04 -11.00 -0.69
N VAL A 120 9.79 -10.10 -0.06
CA VAL A 120 10.48 -8.98 -0.68
C VAL A 120 11.97 -9.28 -0.85
N PRO A 121 12.59 -8.94 -2.00
CA PRO A 121 14.02 -9.14 -2.20
C PRO A 121 14.87 -8.44 -1.13
N SER A 122 15.95 -9.08 -0.67
CA SER A 122 16.82 -8.55 0.39
C SER A 122 17.38 -7.16 0.08
N SER A 123 17.56 -6.83 -1.21
CA SER A 123 18.01 -5.50 -1.64
C SER A 123 17.00 -4.40 -1.30
N VAL A 124 15.71 -4.68 -1.46
CA VAL A 124 14.61 -3.74 -1.18
C VAL A 124 14.39 -3.62 0.33
N SER A 125 14.36 -4.74 1.06
CA SER A 125 14.17 -4.72 2.51
C SER A 125 15.32 -4.01 3.23
N LYS A 126 16.59 -4.31 2.89
CA LYS A 126 17.76 -3.61 3.46
C LYS A 126 17.73 -2.11 3.21
N LYS A 127 17.41 -1.70 1.98
CA LYS A 127 17.28 -0.29 1.61
C LYS A 127 16.21 0.40 2.44
N LEU A 128 15.03 -0.22 2.56
CA LEU A 128 13.92 0.36 3.33
C LEU A 128 14.28 0.50 4.82
N ILE A 129 14.94 -0.52 5.41
CA ILE A 129 15.42 -0.48 6.79
C ILE A 129 16.42 0.67 6.99
N GLU A 130 17.36 0.87 6.06
CA GLU A 130 18.34 1.95 6.14
C GLU A 130 17.69 3.34 6.05
N GLU A 131 16.76 3.54 5.11
CA GLU A 131 16.03 4.81 4.93
C GLU A 131 15.28 5.22 6.20
N ILE A 132 14.62 4.26 6.87
CA ILE A 132 13.79 4.53 8.04
C ILE A 132 14.64 4.68 9.31
N ARG A 133 15.54 3.71 9.59
CA ARG A 133 16.29 3.67 10.86
C ARG A 133 17.47 4.64 10.89
N THR A 134 18.20 4.72 9.78
CA THR A 134 19.45 5.49 9.72
C THR A 134 19.19 6.91 9.23
N LYS A 135 18.49 7.03 8.09
CA LYS A 135 18.28 8.35 7.46
C LYS A 135 17.08 9.10 8.04
N LYS A 136 16.23 8.43 8.84
CA LYS A 136 14.97 9.00 9.36
C LYS A 136 14.16 9.64 8.23
N ASN A 137 14.10 8.93 7.10
CA ASN A 137 13.34 9.34 5.94
C ASN A 137 11.88 8.92 6.14
N PHE A 138 10.99 9.91 6.23
CA PHE A 138 9.54 9.71 6.39
C PHE A 138 8.78 9.96 5.08
N ASN A 139 9.50 10.10 3.96
CA ASN A 139 8.85 10.28 2.67
C ASN A 139 8.09 8.99 2.30
N PRO A 140 6.79 9.06 2.01
CA PRO A 140 6.01 7.86 1.72
C PRO A 140 6.41 7.14 0.42
N ASP A 141 7.20 7.76 -0.47
CA ASP A 141 7.74 7.10 -1.65
C ASP A 141 8.81 6.02 -1.32
N ILE A 142 9.36 6.00 -0.10
CA ILE A 142 10.30 4.92 0.31
C ILE A 142 9.63 3.53 0.30
N LEU A 143 8.32 3.47 0.56
CA LEU A 143 7.56 2.22 0.57
C LEU A 143 7.22 1.71 -0.83
N LYS A 144 7.35 2.55 -1.88
CA LYS A 144 6.89 2.24 -3.23
C LYS A 144 7.47 0.92 -3.76
N GLN A 145 8.77 0.70 -3.58
CA GLN A 145 9.43 -0.52 -4.08
C GLN A 145 8.89 -1.78 -3.40
N ALA A 146 8.67 -1.74 -2.09
CA ALA A 146 8.10 -2.87 -1.35
C ALA A 146 6.62 -3.09 -1.70
N MET A 147 5.86 -2.00 -1.89
CA MET A 147 4.47 -2.07 -2.37
C MET A 147 4.38 -2.73 -3.75
N ASP A 148 5.20 -2.30 -4.71
CA ASP A 148 5.20 -2.87 -6.07
C ASP A 148 5.45 -4.39 -6.05
N VAL A 149 6.34 -4.86 -5.15
CA VAL A 149 6.57 -6.29 -4.94
C VAL A 149 5.36 -6.99 -4.33
N ALA A 150 4.77 -6.45 -3.27
CA ALA A 150 3.57 -7.02 -2.65
C ALA A 150 2.40 -7.10 -3.66
N TYR A 151 2.24 -6.08 -4.49
CA TYR A 151 1.24 -6.06 -5.57
C TYR A 151 1.46 -7.20 -6.57
N GLU A 152 2.67 -7.34 -7.09
CA GLU A 152 2.98 -8.39 -8.06
C GLU A 152 2.88 -9.79 -7.42
N ASN A 153 3.28 -9.94 -6.16
CA ASN A 153 3.10 -11.20 -5.42
C ASN A 153 1.62 -11.58 -5.30
N MET A 154 0.76 -10.65 -4.87
CA MET A 154 -0.68 -10.91 -4.78
C MET A 154 -1.30 -11.19 -6.15
N LYS A 155 -0.92 -10.42 -7.18
CA LYS A 155 -1.45 -10.55 -8.54
C LYS A 155 -1.08 -11.87 -9.19
N ASN A 156 0.17 -12.31 -9.02
CA ASN A 156 0.71 -13.49 -9.69
C ASN A 156 0.43 -14.79 -8.92
N ASN A 157 0.19 -14.72 -7.61
CA ASN A 157 -0.13 -15.90 -6.79
C ASN A 157 -1.59 -15.89 -6.35
N SER A 158 -1.92 -15.08 -5.34
CA SER A 158 -3.19 -15.20 -4.62
C SER A 158 -4.41 -14.82 -5.46
N TYR A 159 -4.31 -13.80 -6.31
CA TYR A 159 -5.39 -13.36 -7.19
C TYR A 159 -5.70 -14.39 -8.29
N LEU A 160 -4.68 -15.08 -8.83
CA LEU A 160 -4.91 -16.16 -9.80
C LEU A 160 -5.67 -17.33 -9.17
N SER A 161 -5.32 -17.71 -7.93
CA SER A 161 -6.03 -18.75 -7.20
C SER A 161 -7.46 -18.32 -6.83
N PHE A 162 -7.62 -17.12 -6.28
CA PHE A 162 -8.92 -16.54 -5.95
C PHE A 162 -9.86 -16.45 -7.16
N SER A 163 -9.37 -15.93 -8.28
CA SER A 163 -10.18 -15.80 -9.50
C SER A 163 -10.59 -17.15 -10.10
N LYS A 164 -9.85 -18.23 -9.86
CA LYS A 164 -10.26 -19.60 -10.20
C LYS A 164 -11.29 -20.14 -9.22
N ALA A 165 -11.12 -19.90 -7.92
CA ALA A 165 -12.05 -20.35 -6.88
C ALA A 165 -13.44 -19.68 -6.94
N MET A 166 -13.50 -18.47 -7.52
CA MET A 166 -14.74 -17.69 -7.66
C MET A 166 -15.44 -17.84 -9.02
N LYS A 167 -14.89 -18.64 -9.94
CA LYS A 167 -15.54 -19.05 -11.20
C LYS A 167 -16.43 -20.26 -10.95
#